data_AF-A0A0K0JWJ5-F1
#
_entry.id   AF-A0A0K0JWJ5-F1
#
_cell.length_a   1.000
_cell.length_b   1.000
_cell.length_c   1.000
_cell.angle_alpha   90.00
_cell.angle_beta   90.00
_cell.angle_gamma   90.00
#
_symmetry.space_group_name_H-M   'P 1'
#
loop_
_entity.id
_entity.type
_entity.pdbx_description
1 polymer ?
#
loop_
_entity_poly.entity_id
_entity_poly.type
_entity_poly.pdbx_seq_one_letter_code
_entity_poly.pdbx_strand_id
1 'polypeptide(L)'
;MFGKQRFSQLRRQSRRWHNAVTAKVFRSPEVTIRSTNLDEKLQEVVKEVVRKALGHCSTENEVASTIKKHFDELTGPCWNCIVGRNFGSHVECTLYVHLIYSRISIILYKID
;
A
#
# COMPACT_ATOMS: atom_id res chain seq x y z
N MET A 1 61.81 7.61 36.65
CA MET A 1 61.97 6.55 35.64
C MET A 1 60.59 5.99 35.26
N PHE A 2 60.28 6.06 33.97
CA PHE A 2 59.19 5.41 33.21
C PHE A 2 57.71 5.58 33.63
N GLY A 3 57.12 6.69 33.15
CA GLY A 3 55.99 6.71 32.22
C GLY A 3 54.66 6.06 32.61
N LYS A 4 53.77 6.82 33.26
CA LYS A 4 52.32 6.53 33.34
C LYS A 4 51.71 6.49 31.93
N GLN A 5 51.20 5.33 31.50
CA GLN A 5 50.35 5.18 30.32
C GLN A 5 49.09 6.05 30.48
N ARG A 6 49.14 7.24 29.88
CA ARG A 6 47.97 8.09 29.68
C ARG A 6 47.37 7.76 28.31
N PHE A 7 46.09 7.40 28.36
CA PHE A 7 45.10 7.76 27.37
C PHE A 7 45.26 7.16 25.96
N SER A 8 44.64 6.00 25.75
CA SER A 8 43.95 5.75 24.47
C SER A 8 42.47 6.18 24.58
N GLN A 9 42.22 7.46 24.89
CA GLN A 9 40.87 8.03 24.73
C GLN A 9 40.42 8.02 23.26
N LEU A 10 41.35 7.89 22.32
CA LEU A 10 41.06 7.79 20.88
C LEU A 10 40.37 6.47 20.49
N ARG A 11 40.47 5.39 21.30
CA ARG A 11 39.68 4.16 21.05
C ARG A 11 38.18 4.34 21.30
N ARG A 12 37.78 5.40 22.04
CA ARG A 12 36.36 5.68 22.28
C ARG A 12 35.65 6.29 21.06
N GLN A 13 36.39 6.89 20.12
CA GLN A 13 35.80 7.49 18.92
C GLN A 13 35.41 6.46 17.83
N SER A 14 35.84 5.19 17.95
CA SER A 14 35.44 4.13 17.01
C SER A 14 34.00 3.61 17.22
N ARG A 15 33.24 4.16 18.18
CA ARG A 15 31.81 3.87 18.37
C ARG A 15 30.87 4.75 17.52
N ARG A 16 31.41 5.54 16.58
CA ARG A 16 30.63 6.39 15.67
C ARG A 16 29.81 5.67 14.59
N TRP A 17 29.73 4.34 14.63
CA TRP A 17 28.82 3.56 13.79
C TRP A 17 27.46 3.27 14.47
N HIS A 18 27.29 3.56 15.77
CA HIS A 18 26.08 3.18 16.52
C HIS A 18 24.88 4.14 16.39
N ASN A 19 24.97 5.25 15.65
CA ASN A 19 23.86 6.22 15.51
C ASN A 19 23.26 6.31 14.11
N ALA A 20 23.64 5.43 13.17
CA ALA A 20 23.04 5.36 11.83
C ALA A 20 21.97 4.25 11.70
N VAL A 21 21.34 3.85 12.81
CA VAL A 21 20.07 3.13 12.76
C VAL A 21 19.02 4.18 12.41
N THR A 22 18.86 4.37 11.10
CA THR A 22 17.89 5.22 10.44
C THR A 22 16.58 5.24 11.24
N ALA A 23 16.15 6.42 11.69
CA ALA A 23 14.79 6.63 12.16
C ALA A 23 13.87 5.97 11.13
N LYS A 24 13.13 4.93 11.53
CA LYS A 24 12.17 4.27 10.65
C LYS A 24 11.21 5.35 10.17
N VAL A 25 11.41 5.81 8.94
CA VAL A 25 10.51 6.77 8.29
C VAL A 25 9.15 6.10 8.28
N PHE A 26 8.23 6.60 9.11
CA PHE A 26 6.84 6.17 9.07
C PHE A 26 6.28 6.63 7.73
N ARG A 27 6.39 5.79 6.71
CA ARG A 27 5.76 6.03 5.42
C ARG A 27 4.29 5.74 5.60
N SER A 28 3.45 6.74 5.34
CA SER A 28 2.01 6.53 5.20
C SER A 28 1.78 5.38 4.21
N PRO A 29 0.87 4.44 4.51
CA PRO A 29 0.63 3.31 3.63
C PRO A 29 0.22 3.83 2.25
N GLU A 30 0.90 3.36 1.22
CA GLU A 30 0.58 3.69 -0.17
C GLU A 30 -0.30 2.60 -0.77
N VAL A 31 -1.20 3.00 -1.67
CA VAL A 31 -1.97 2.06 -2.50
C VAL A 31 -1.07 1.55 -3.61
N THR A 32 -0.76 0.25 -3.57
CA THR A 32 0.13 -0.41 -4.54
C THR A 32 -0.66 -1.41 -5.38
N ILE A 33 -0.39 -1.48 -6.69
CA ILE A 33 -1.00 -2.48 -7.56
C ILE A 33 -0.15 -3.74 -7.51
N ARG A 34 -0.80 -4.87 -7.21
CA ARG A 34 -0.17 -6.19 -7.15
C ARG A 34 -0.27 -6.95 -8.47
N SER A 35 -1.40 -6.84 -9.15
CA SER A 35 -1.68 -7.43 -10.47
C SER A 35 -2.82 -6.66 -11.13
N THR A 36 -2.80 -6.51 -12.45
CA THR A 36 -3.81 -5.76 -13.21
C THR A 36 -3.75 -6.10 -14.70
N ASN A 37 -4.89 -6.00 -15.39
CA ASN A 37 -4.95 -5.96 -16.86
C ASN A 37 -5.52 -4.62 -17.39
N LEU A 38 -5.72 -3.63 -16.51
CA LEU A 38 -6.16 -2.28 -16.89
C LEU A 38 -5.01 -1.49 -17.55
N ASP A 39 -5.34 -0.54 -18.43
CA ASP A 39 -4.39 0.41 -18.98
C ASP A 39 -3.85 1.39 -17.92
N GLU A 40 -2.67 1.96 -18.14
CA GLU A 40 -1.98 2.82 -17.15
C GLU A 40 -2.83 4.03 -16.72
N LYS A 41 -3.61 4.60 -17.64
CA LYS A 41 -4.48 5.74 -17.33
C LYS A 41 -5.58 5.33 -16.36
N LEU A 42 -6.23 4.19 -16.59
CA LEU A 42 -7.27 3.69 -15.69
C LEU A 42 -6.69 3.23 -14.34
N GLN A 43 -5.47 2.68 -14.32
CA GLN A 43 -4.78 2.33 -13.08
C GLN A 43 -4.58 3.54 -12.14
N GLU A 44 -4.19 4.70 -12.67
CA GLU A 44 -4.06 5.91 -11.86
C GLU A 44 -5.41 6.42 -11.33
N VAL A 45 -6.47 6.33 -12.13
CA VAL A 45 -7.84 6.62 -11.68
C VAL A 45 -8.26 5.68 -10.55
N VAL A 46 -8.01 4.37 -10.69
CA VAL A 46 -8.30 3.38 -9.63
C VAL A 46 -7.57 3.75 -8.35
N LYS A 47 -6.26 4.03 -8.41
CA LYS A 47 -5.47 4.38 -7.21
C LYS A 47 -6.05 5.62 -6.51
N GLU A 48 -6.44 6.63 -7.27
CA GLU A 48 -7.02 7.86 -6.70
C GLU A 48 -8.38 7.61 -6.04
N VAL A 49 -9.27 6.87 -6.70
CA VAL A 49 -10.58 6.51 -6.15
C VAL A 49 -10.43 5.67 -4.89
N VAL A 50 -9.53 4.69 -4.88
CA VAL A 50 -9.22 3.85 -3.72
C VAL A 50 -8.67 4.70 -2.57
N ARG A 51 -7.72 5.62 -2.82
CA ARG A 51 -7.20 6.53 -1.79
C ARG A 51 -8.31 7.38 -1.18
N LYS A 52 -9.20 7.95 -2.02
CA LYS A 52 -10.36 8.72 -1.53
C LYS A 52 -11.29 7.86 -0.68
N ALA A 53 -11.65 6.67 -1.15
CA ALA A 53 -12.54 5.76 -0.41
C ALA A 53 -11.93 5.38 0.96
N LEU A 54 -10.65 5.02 1.01
CA LEU A 54 -9.93 4.69 2.24
C LEU A 54 -9.81 5.88 3.22
N GLY A 55 -9.87 7.12 2.71
CA GLY A 55 -9.85 8.33 3.54
C GLY A 55 -11.19 8.73 4.13
N HIS A 56 -12.32 8.30 3.54
CA HIS A 56 -13.67 8.73 3.94
C HIS A 56 -14.52 7.61 4.54
N CYS A 57 -14.26 6.36 4.18
CA CYS A 57 -15.02 5.21 4.64
C CYS A 57 -14.36 4.56 5.86
N SER A 58 -15.19 3.98 6.73
CA SER A 58 -14.75 3.37 8.00
C SER A 58 -14.74 1.85 7.96
N THR A 59 -15.55 1.24 7.08
CA THR A 59 -15.71 -0.21 6.97
C THR A 59 -15.31 -0.73 5.59
N GLU A 60 -14.90 -2.00 5.52
CA GLU A 60 -14.52 -2.67 4.27
C GLU A 60 -15.69 -2.66 3.26
N ASN A 61 -16.94 -2.83 3.75
CA ASN A 61 -18.15 -2.78 2.94
C ASN A 61 -18.41 -1.39 2.33
N GLU A 62 -18.18 -0.31 3.08
CA GLU A 62 -18.31 1.06 2.56
C GLU A 62 -17.27 1.36 1.48
N VAL A 63 -16.02 0.93 1.70
CA VAL A 63 -14.93 1.07 0.71
C VAL A 63 -15.30 0.32 -0.57
N ALA A 64 -15.70 -0.95 -0.45
CA ALA A 64 -16.09 -1.78 -1.59
C ALA A 64 -17.24 -1.15 -2.38
N SER A 65 -18.29 -0.70 -1.68
CA SER A 65 -19.48 -0.10 -2.28
C SER A 65 -19.16 1.23 -2.98
N THR A 66 -18.33 2.08 -2.38
CA THR A 66 -17.93 3.38 -2.93
C THR A 66 -17.14 3.20 -4.23
N ILE A 67 -16.15 2.31 -4.22
CA ILE A 67 -15.33 2.04 -5.41
C ILE A 67 -16.20 1.44 -6.53
N LYS A 68 -17.01 0.43 -6.22
CA LYS A 68 -17.89 -0.22 -7.20
C LYS A 68 -18.81 0.79 -7.88
N LYS A 69 -19.53 1.61 -7.10
CA LYS A 69 -20.46 2.62 -7.62
C LYS A 69 -19.76 3.62 -8.53
N HIS A 70 -18.57 4.10 -8.13
CA HIS A 70 -17.81 5.03 -8.95
C HIS A 70 -17.44 4.45 -10.33
N PHE A 71 -17.04 3.18 -10.39
CA PHE A 71 -16.67 2.53 -11.64
C PHE A 71 -17.87 2.12 -12.50
N ASP A 72 -18.99 1.74 -11.87
CA ASP A 72 -20.27 1.53 -12.56
C ASP A 72 -20.72 2.82 -13.28
N GLU A 73 -20.58 3.98 -12.62
CA GLU A 73 -20.93 5.29 -13.19
C GLU A 73 -19.95 5.73 -14.30
N LEU A 74 -18.64 5.46 -14.12
CA LEU A 74 -17.61 5.92 -15.04
C LEU A 74 -17.55 5.13 -16.35
N THR A 75 -17.75 3.80 -16.29
CA THR A 75 -17.45 2.89 -17.42
C THR A 75 -18.57 1.91 -17.74
N GLY A 76 -19.75 2.14 -17.17
CA GLY A 76 -20.91 1.25 -17.25
C GLY A 76 -20.91 0.18 -16.15
N PRO A 77 -22.04 -0.53 -16.01
CA PRO A 77 -22.32 -1.41 -14.87
C PRO A 77 -21.43 -2.67 -14.85
N CYS A 78 -21.74 -3.58 -13.92
CA CYS A 78 -21.11 -4.91 -13.75
C CYS A 78 -19.72 -4.89 -13.12
N TRP A 79 -19.35 -3.81 -12.42
CA TRP A 79 -18.20 -3.84 -11.52
C TRP A 79 -18.54 -4.57 -10.23
N ASN A 80 -17.53 -5.26 -9.70
CA ASN A 80 -17.55 -5.93 -8.41
C ASN A 80 -16.29 -5.54 -7.65
N CYS A 81 -16.41 -5.37 -6.34
CA CYS A 81 -15.30 -4.98 -5.49
C CYS A 81 -15.29 -5.85 -4.23
N ILE A 82 -14.12 -6.41 -3.91
CA ILE A 82 -13.86 -7.20 -2.72
C ILE A 82 -12.79 -6.49 -1.91
N VAL A 83 -13.06 -6.25 -0.63
CA VAL A 83 -12.13 -5.61 0.29
C VAL A 83 -12.00 -6.50 1.51
N GLY A 84 -10.77 -6.83 1.90
CA GLY A 84 -10.56 -7.66 3.08
C GLY A 84 -9.08 -7.90 3.38
N ARG A 85 -8.79 -8.44 4.57
CA ARG A 85 -7.42 -8.78 4.97
C ARG A 85 -6.97 -10.15 4.48
N ASN A 86 -7.87 -11.12 4.50
CA ASN A 86 -7.60 -12.52 4.14
C ASN A 86 -8.76 -13.08 3.34
N PHE A 87 -8.53 -13.41 2.08
CA PHE A 87 -9.48 -14.11 1.23
C PHE A 87 -8.72 -14.80 0.09
N GLY A 88 -9.32 -15.84 -0.47
CA GLY A 88 -8.93 -16.41 -1.76
C GLY A 88 -9.94 -15.98 -2.83
N SER A 89 -9.49 -15.82 -4.06
CA SER A 89 -10.35 -15.44 -5.19
C SER A 89 -9.99 -16.25 -6.42
N HIS A 90 -10.99 -16.80 -7.11
CA HIS A 90 -10.88 -17.38 -8.44
C HIS A 90 -11.99 -16.77 -9.28
N VAL A 91 -11.64 -15.82 -10.14
CA VAL A 91 -12.59 -14.93 -10.81
C VAL A 91 -12.29 -14.91 -12.29
N GLU A 92 -13.32 -15.20 -13.09
CA GLU A 92 -13.32 -14.94 -14.53
C GLU A 92 -13.89 -13.54 -14.77
N CYS A 93 -13.09 -12.66 -15.39
CA CYS A 93 -13.42 -11.26 -15.57
C CYS A 93 -12.71 -10.69 -16.80
N THR A 94 -13.26 -9.63 -17.38
CA THR A 94 -12.63 -8.94 -18.51
C THR A 94 -11.70 -7.82 -18.08
N LEU A 95 -12.02 -7.15 -16.98
CA LEU A 95 -11.15 -6.16 -16.35
C LEU A 95 -10.88 -6.53 -14.90
N TYR A 96 -9.65 -6.34 -14.44
CA TYR A 96 -9.17 -6.80 -13.16
C TYR A 96 -8.03 -5.92 -12.64
N VAL A 97 -8.11 -5.57 -11.36
CA VAL A 97 -7.00 -4.99 -10.62
C VAL A 97 -7.04 -5.46 -9.17
N HIS A 98 -5.89 -5.89 -8.67
CA HIS A 98 -5.64 -6.22 -7.28
C HIS A 98 -4.69 -5.19 -6.67
N LEU A 99 -5.16 -4.47 -5.67
CA LEU A 99 -4.41 -3.47 -4.92
C LEU A 99 -4.15 -3.93 -3.49
N ILE A 100 -3.04 -3.48 -2.93
CA ILE A 100 -2.68 -3.66 -1.53
C ILE A 100 -2.53 -2.29 -0.89
N TYR A 101 -3.18 -2.12 0.27
CA TYR A 101 -3.05 -0.96 1.13
C TYR A 101 -2.81 -1.43 2.58
N SER A 102 -1.60 -1.20 3.09
CA SER A 102 -1.17 -1.68 4.42
C SER A 102 -1.33 -3.21 4.56
N ARG A 103 -2.37 -3.69 5.25
CA ARG A 103 -2.71 -5.12 5.42
C ARG A 103 -4.04 -5.51 4.76
N ILE A 104 -4.62 -4.60 3.98
CA ILE A 104 -5.90 -4.79 3.30
C ILE A 104 -5.60 -5.04 1.82
N SER A 105 -6.23 -6.08 1.28
CA SER A 105 -6.26 -6.39 -0.13
C SER A 105 -7.59 -5.92 -0.72
N ILE A 106 -7.54 -5.32 -1.90
CA ILE A 106 -8.69 -4.79 -2.63
C ILE A 106 -8.65 -5.40 -4.02
N ILE A 107 -9.68 -6.13 -4.42
CA ILE A 107 -9.86 -6.58 -5.79
C ILE A 107 -11.04 -5.82 -6.39
N LEU A 108 -10.80 -5.15 -7.50
CA LEU A 108 -11.83 -4.54 -8.33
C LEU A 108 -11.82 -5.23 -9.69
N TYR A 109 -12.97 -5.71 -10.15
CA TYR A 109 -13.07 -6.43 -11.41
C TYR A 109 -14.42 -6.18 -12.10
N LYS A 110 -14.44 -6.32 -13.42
CA LYS A 110 -15.63 -6.19 -14.26
C LYS A 110 -15.93 -7.53 -14.91
N ILE A 111 -17.22 -7.89 -14.91
CA ILE A 111 -17.76 -9.02 -15.67
C ILE A 111 -18.45 -8.44 -16.91
N ASP A 112 -18.43 -9.18 -18.02
CA ASP A 112 -19.19 -8.83 -19.23
C ASP A 112 -20.70 -8.85 -19.02
#